data_AF-L0HG19-F1
#
_entry.id   AF-L0HG19-F1
#
_cell.length_a   1.000
_cell.length_b   1.000
_cell.length_c   1.000
_cell.angle_alpha   90.00
_cell.angle_beta   90.00
_cell.angle_gamma   90.00
#
_symmetry.space_group_name_H-M   'P 1'
#
loop_
_entity.id
_entity.type
_entity.pdbx_description
1 polymer ?
#
loop_
_entity_poly.entity_id
_entity_poly.type
_entity_poly.pdbx_seq_one_letter_code
_entity_poly.pdbx_strand_id
1 'polypeptide(L)'
;MPVSEILIAVAAFFSGIVVAYLFFRARVVIFKERARNDLDRWKQECTEAIRKDSVNRSRSTLKGKIAEQMAPFLPGFPYSAADARFIGSPVDFIVFDGYSTAKDGDFGEVSIVLVEVKQGKGKLTRGESLVRRAVEGGRVSWKTVTIQNEDAGPD
;
A
#
# COMPACT_ATOMS: atom_id res chain seq x y z
N MET A 1 13.01 -77.82 30.89
CA MET A 1 11.91 -77.46 29.98
C MET A 1 12.13 -78.20 28.66
N PRO A 2 11.10 -78.83 28.08
CA PRO A 2 11.18 -79.40 26.75
C PRO A 2 11.51 -78.31 25.71
N VAL A 3 12.29 -78.67 24.69
CA VAL A 3 12.79 -77.75 23.65
C VAL A 3 11.64 -76.99 22.93
N SER A 4 10.47 -77.63 22.82
CA SER A 4 9.26 -77.04 22.25
C SER A 4 8.77 -75.80 23.00
N GLU A 5 8.84 -75.78 24.33
CA GLU A 5 8.41 -74.64 25.14
C GLU A 5 9.31 -73.42 24.93
N ILE A 6 10.62 -73.64 24.80
CA ILE A 6 11.60 -72.58 24.55
C ILE A 6 11.37 -71.97 23.16
N LEU A 7 11.10 -72.80 22.14
CA LEU A 7 10.82 -72.32 20.78
C LEU A 7 9.54 -71.48 20.71
N ILE A 8 8.49 -71.89 21.42
CA ILE A 8 7.23 -71.13 21.49
C ILE A 8 7.44 -69.78 22.18
N ALA A 9 8.18 -69.75 23.30
CA ALA A 9 8.47 -68.51 24.03
C ALA A 9 9.26 -67.51 23.18
N VAL A 10 10.27 -67.99 22.45
CA VAL A 10 11.07 -67.17 21.53
C VAL A 10 10.21 -66.63 20.38
N ALA A 11 9.38 -67.47 19.76
CA ALA A 11 8.48 -67.04 18.69
C ALA A 11 7.46 -65.98 19.17
N ALA A 12 6.91 -66.14 20.37
CA ALA A 12 5.99 -65.17 20.98
C ALA A 12 6.66 -63.82 21.30
N PHE A 13 7.92 -63.85 21.73
CA PHE A 13 8.69 -62.63 21.97
C PHE A 13 8.95 -61.85 20.68
N PHE A 14 9.37 -62.54 19.61
CA PHE A 14 9.58 -61.90 18.31
C PHE A 14 8.27 -61.39 17.69
N SER A 15 7.17 -62.13 17.80
CA SER A 15 5.87 -61.66 17.31
C SER A 15 5.40 -60.41 18.06
N GLY A 16 5.63 -60.34 19.37
CA GLY A 16 5.35 -59.14 20.18
C GLY A 16 6.15 -57.91 19.72
N ILE A 17 7.44 -58.07 19.43
CA ILE A 17 8.29 -57.00 18.90
C ILE A 17 7.78 -56.52 17.54
N VAL A 18 7.42 -57.45 16.65
CA VAL A 18 6.90 -57.11 15.32
C VAL A 18 5.59 -56.33 15.44
N VAL A 19 4.65 -56.77 16.29
CA VAL A 19 3.38 -56.06 16.53
C VAL A 19 3.62 -54.67 17.12
N ALA A 20 4.51 -54.55 18.11
CA ALA A 20 4.86 -53.26 18.72
C ALA A 20 5.49 -52.30 17.69
N TYR A 21 6.39 -52.80 16.82
CA TYR A 21 6.99 -52.02 15.75
C TYR A 21 5.95 -51.52 14.74
N LEU A 22 5.03 -52.40 14.31
CA LEU A 22 3.96 -52.02 13.38
C LEU A 22 3.03 -50.98 14.00
N PHE A 23 2.66 -51.15 15.27
CA PHE A 23 1.84 -50.18 16.00
C PHE A 23 2.54 -48.82 16.13
N PHE A 24 3.82 -48.81 16.49
CA PHE A 24 4.63 -47.60 16.59
C PHE A 24 4.73 -46.88 15.23
N ARG A 25 5.00 -47.62 14.16
CA ARG A 25 5.06 -47.08 12.78
C ARG A 25 3.72 -46.45 12.38
N ALA A 26 2.60 -47.11 12.63
CA ALA A 26 1.27 -46.59 12.33
C ALA A 26 0.99 -45.27 13.09
N ARG A 27 1.34 -45.21 14.38
CA ARG A 27 1.14 -44.01 15.23
C ARG A 27 1.98 -42.82 14.74
N VAL A 28 3.23 -43.05 14.35
CA VAL A 28 4.14 -42.00 13.84
C VAL A 28 3.66 -41.44 12.50
N VAL A 29 3.12 -42.27 11.61
CA VAL A 29 2.58 -41.83 10.32
C VAL A 29 1.39 -40.90 10.53
N ILE A 30 0.42 -41.31 11.36
CA ILE A 30 -0.77 -40.52 11.68
C ILE A 30 -0.40 -39.17 12.30
N PHE A 31 0.62 -39.13 13.15
CA PHE A 31 1.06 -37.88 13.78
C PHE A 31 1.70 -36.92 12.76
N LYS A 32 2.52 -37.44 11.84
CA LYS A 32 3.16 -36.65 10.78
C LYS A 32 2.14 -36.06 9.81
N GLU A 33 1.10 -36.81 9.47
CA GLU A 33 0.03 -36.32 8.58
C GLU A 33 -0.76 -35.17 9.22
N ARG A 34 -1.11 -35.28 10.51
CA ARG A 34 -1.78 -34.18 11.22
C ARG A 34 -0.92 -32.93 11.27
N ALA A 35 0.35 -33.06 11.62
CA ALA A 35 1.28 -31.93 11.67
C ALA A 35 1.45 -31.25 10.31
N ARG A 36 1.47 -32.03 9.21
CA ARG A 36 1.50 -31.47 7.84
C ARG A 36 0.20 -30.75 7.51
N ASN A 37 -0.94 -31.35 7.79
CA ASN A 37 -2.25 -30.76 7.51
C ASN A 37 -2.46 -29.45 8.30
N ASP A 38 -2.07 -29.42 9.57
CA ASP A 38 -2.16 -28.21 10.39
C ASP A 38 -1.20 -27.11 9.89
N LEU A 39 0.01 -27.48 9.45
CA LEU A 39 0.95 -26.54 8.84
C LEU A 39 0.44 -25.98 7.51
N ASP A 40 -0.13 -26.83 6.65
CA ASP A 40 -0.67 -26.43 5.36
C ASP A 40 -1.92 -25.56 5.52
N ARG A 41 -2.80 -25.89 6.49
CA ARG A 41 -3.94 -25.05 6.87
C ARG A 41 -3.48 -23.68 7.38
N TRP A 42 -2.51 -23.66 8.29
CA TRP A 42 -1.94 -22.41 8.81
C TRP A 42 -1.29 -21.55 7.70
N LYS A 43 -0.56 -22.17 6.76
CA LYS A 43 0.00 -21.47 5.59
C LYS A 43 -1.08 -20.88 4.70
N GLN A 44 -2.17 -21.61 4.45
CA GLN A 44 -3.29 -21.13 3.64
C GLN A 44 -3.98 -19.94 4.32
N GLU A 45 -4.32 -20.06 5.60
CA GLU A 45 -4.93 -19.00 6.41
C GLU A 45 -4.07 -17.74 6.45
N CYS A 46 -2.75 -17.88 6.70
CA CYS A 46 -1.83 -16.74 6.66
C CYS A 46 -1.72 -16.13 5.26
N THR A 47 -1.69 -16.94 4.19
CA THR A 47 -1.61 -16.43 2.82
C THR A 47 -2.87 -15.65 2.45
N GLU A 48 -4.04 -16.11 2.86
CA GLU A 48 -5.31 -15.40 2.65
C GLU A 48 -5.38 -14.11 3.45
N ALA A 49 -4.96 -14.12 4.72
CA ALA A 49 -4.88 -12.92 5.56
C ALA A 49 -3.93 -11.88 4.96
N ILE A 50 -2.72 -12.28 4.57
CA ILE A 50 -1.72 -11.41 3.95
C ILE A 50 -2.22 -10.86 2.60
N ARG A 51 -2.87 -11.70 1.78
CA ARG A 51 -3.44 -11.27 0.49
C ARG A 51 -4.57 -10.27 0.72
N LYS A 52 -5.47 -10.52 1.67
CA LYS A 52 -6.61 -9.65 1.98
C LYS A 52 -6.15 -8.30 2.55
N ASP A 53 -5.18 -8.31 3.44
CA ASP A 53 -4.60 -7.07 4.01
C ASP A 53 -3.83 -6.27 2.98
N SER A 54 -3.03 -6.93 2.13
CA SER A 54 -2.27 -6.26 1.06
C SER A 54 -3.21 -5.61 0.02
N VAL A 55 -4.28 -6.31 -0.36
CA VAL A 55 -5.29 -5.78 -1.29
C VAL A 55 -6.08 -4.63 -0.67
N ASN A 56 -6.48 -4.74 0.60
CA ASN A 56 -7.25 -3.70 1.28
C ASN A 56 -6.43 -2.43 1.53
N ARG A 57 -5.17 -2.57 1.95
CA ARG A 57 -4.27 -1.43 2.16
C ARG A 57 -3.94 -0.74 0.84
N SER A 58 -3.65 -1.51 -0.21
CA SER A 58 -3.41 -0.98 -1.56
C SER A 58 -4.63 -0.21 -2.07
N ARG A 59 -5.85 -0.75 -1.91
CA ARG A 59 -7.09 -0.07 -2.30
C ARG A 59 -7.35 1.21 -1.53
N SER A 60 -7.12 1.23 -0.22
CA SER A 60 -7.30 2.45 0.58
C SER A 60 -6.31 3.55 0.18
N THR A 61 -5.05 3.19 -0.03
CA THR A 61 -4.02 4.15 -0.49
C THR A 61 -4.33 4.65 -1.89
N LEU A 62 -4.73 3.76 -2.81
CA LEU A 62 -5.09 4.13 -4.18
C LEU A 62 -6.32 5.05 -4.21
N LYS A 63 -7.34 4.76 -3.40
CA LYS A 63 -8.50 5.66 -3.24
C LYS A 63 -8.11 7.04 -2.73
N GLY A 64 -7.18 7.11 -1.77
CA GLY A 64 -6.63 8.39 -1.29
C GLY A 64 -5.99 9.20 -2.41
N LYS A 65 -5.08 8.60 -3.18
CA LYS A 65 -4.42 9.25 -4.31
C LYS A 65 -5.36 9.70 -5.43
N ILE A 66 -6.36 8.87 -5.75
CA ILE A 66 -7.38 9.25 -6.74
C ILE A 66 -8.20 10.42 -6.21
N ALA A 67 -8.56 10.41 -4.92
CA ALA A 67 -9.33 11.49 -4.33
C ALA A 67 -8.53 12.80 -4.22
N GLU A 68 -7.22 12.74 -4.02
CA GLU A 68 -6.33 13.91 -4.13
C GLU A 68 -6.42 14.53 -5.53
N GLN A 69 -6.26 13.72 -6.59
CA GLN A 69 -6.32 14.23 -7.97
C GLN A 69 -7.72 14.73 -8.38
N MET A 70 -8.77 14.10 -7.86
CA MET A 70 -10.16 14.46 -8.14
C MET A 70 -10.71 15.54 -7.20
N ALA A 71 -9.90 16.05 -6.26
CA ALA A 71 -10.33 17.01 -5.25
C ALA A 71 -11.09 18.22 -5.80
N PRO A 72 -10.72 18.81 -6.96
CA PRO A 72 -11.47 19.94 -7.52
C PRO A 72 -12.92 19.65 -7.88
N PHE A 73 -13.31 18.39 -8.00
CA PHE A 73 -14.67 17.96 -8.31
C PHE A 73 -15.44 17.44 -7.08
N LEU A 74 -14.80 17.42 -5.91
CA LEU A 74 -15.40 16.92 -4.68
C LEU A 74 -16.08 18.04 -3.88
N PRO A 75 -17.16 17.73 -3.13
CA PRO A 75 -17.78 18.69 -2.24
C PRO A 75 -16.78 19.25 -1.22
N GLY A 76 -16.75 20.57 -1.06
CA GLY A 76 -15.89 21.26 -0.09
C GLY A 76 -14.58 21.82 -0.66
N PHE A 77 -14.26 21.58 -1.93
CA PHE A 77 -13.19 22.32 -2.61
C PHE A 77 -13.68 23.72 -2.99
N PRO A 78 -13.11 24.81 -2.44
CA PRO A 78 -13.71 26.14 -2.52
C PRO A 78 -13.38 26.91 -3.81
N TYR A 79 -12.72 26.27 -4.78
CA TYR A 79 -12.24 26.91 -6.01
C TYR A 79 -12.81 26.25 -7.27
N SER A 80 -12.78 26.97 -8.39
CA SER A 80 -13.12 26.42 -9.69
C SER A 80 -12.14 25.32 -10.10
N ALA A 81 -12.68 24.18 -10.55
CA ALA A 81 -11.86 23.11 -11.11
C ALA A 81 -11.09 23.53 -12.39
N ALA A 82 -11.60 24.52 -13.13
CA ALA A 82 -10.94 25.05 -14.33
C ALA A 82 -9.63 25.79 -14.01
N ASP A 83 -9.54 26.36 -12.80
CA ASP A 83 -8.41 27.17 -12.33
C ASP A 83 -7.41 26.38 -11.47
N ALA A 84 -7.75 25.13 -11.10
CA ALA A 84 -6.87 24.25 -10.35
C ALA A 84 -5.91 23.50 -11.28
N ARG A 85 -4.61 23.50 -10.96
CA ARG A 85 -3.57 22.71 -11.63
C ARG A 85 -2.92 21.76 -10.65
N PHE A 86 -3.06 20.47 -10.91
CA PHE A 86 -2.44 19.42 -10.10
C PHE A 86 -0.93 19.39 -10.33
N ILE A 87 -0.16 19.34 -9.23
CA ILE A 87 1.30 19.19 -9.20
C ILE A 87 1.69 17.92 -8.42
N GLY A 88 1.06 17.68 -7.27
CA GLY A 88 1.42 16.62 -6.33
C GLY A 88 2.51 17.04 -5.33
N SER A 89 3.16 16.08 -4.68
CA SER A 89 4.11 16.37 -3.59
C SER A 89 5.20 17.38 -3.96
N PRO A 90 5.49 18.41 -3.12
CA PRO A 90 5.01 18.61 -1.75
C PRO A 90 3.73 19.48 -1.60
N VAL A 91 3.04 19.83 -2.68
CA VAL A 91 1.79 20.60 -2.70
C VAL A 91 0.88 20.11 -3.83
N ASP A 92 -0.24 19.49 -3.50
CA ASP A 92 -1.11 18.86 -4.49
C ASP A 92 -1.56 19.76 -5.65
N PHE A 93 -1.94 21.01 -5.39
CA PHE A 93 -2.43 21.94 -6.42
C PHE A 93 -1.85 23.35 -6.32
N ILE A 94 -1.73 23.99 -7.48
CA ILE A 94 -1.73 25.45 -7.61
C ILE A 94 -3.07 25.87 -8.20
N VAL A 95 -3.78 26.73 -7.50
CA VAL A 95 -5.04 27.32 -7.97
C VAL A 95 -4.78 28.75 -8.40
N PHE A 96 -5.17 29.08 -9.63
CA PHE A 96 -5.16 30.45 -10.17
C PHE A 96 -6.55 31.04 -10.05
N ASP A 97 -6.97 31.33 -8.83
CA ASP A 97 -8.36 31.72 -8.51
C ASP A 97 -8.75 32.98 -9.28
N GLY A 98 -9.87 32.90 -10.02
CA GLY A 98 -10.35 33.98 -10.89
C GLY A 98 -9.72 34.03 -12.29
N TYR A 99 -8.74 33.18 -12.61
CA TYR A 99 -8.03 33.23 -13.89
C TYR A 99 -8.92 32.94 -15.09
N SER A 100 -9.78 31.91 -15.03
CA SER A 100 -10.68 31.57 -16.13
C SER A 100 -11.61 32.74 -16.47
N THR A 101 -12.17 33.40 -15.46
CA THR A 101 -13.03 34.58 -15.64
C THR A 101 -12.24 35.77 -16.19
N ALA A 102 -11.03 36.00 -15.67
CA ALA A 102 -10.18 37.11 -16.11
C ALA A 102 -9.76 36.97 -17.59
N LYS A 103 -9.53 35.74 -18.04
CA LYS A 103 -9.19 35.44 -19.44
C LYS A 103 -10.35 35.76 -20.41
N ASP A 104 -11.59 35.64 -19.95
CA ASP A 104 -12.79 35.86 -20.75
C ASP A 104 -13.24 37.33 -20.81
N GLY A 105 -12.42 38.25 -20.29
CA GLY A 105 -12.60 39.70 -20.45
C GLY A 105 -13.09 40.43 -19.20
N ASP A 106 -13.19 39.75 -18.06
CA ASP A 106 -13.40 40.40 -16.77
C ASP A 106 -12.06 40.88 -16.17
N PHE A 107 -12.05 42.01 -15.47
CA PHE A 107 -10.83 42.55 -14.83
C PHE A 107 -10.71 42.10 -13.37
N GLY A 108 -11.17 40.87 -13.09
CA GLY A 108 -11.07 40.29 -11.75
C GLY A 108 -9.62 40.12 -11.29
N GLU A 109 -9.39 40.28 -9.99
CA GLU A 109 -8.08 39.98 -9.40
C GLU A 109 -7.81 38.47 -9.47
N VAL A 110 -6.63 38.10 -9.99
CA VAL A 110 -6.17 36.70 -9.99
C VAL A 110 -5.29 36.47 -8.77
N SER A 111 -5.64 35.47 -7.96
CA SER A 111 -4.81 35.05 -6.82
C SER A 111 -4.21 33.67 -7.05
N ILE A 112 -3.01 33.43 -6.51
CA ILE A 112 -2.31 32.14 -6.61
C ILE A 112 -2.36 31.47 -5.24
N VAL A 113 -3.04 30.33 -5.16
CA VAL A 113 -3.20 29.56 -3.92
C VAL A 113 -2.51 28.21 -4.05
N LEU A 114 -1.63 27.90 -3.10
CA LEU A 114 -1.07 26.57 -2.92
C LEU A 114 -2.01 25.73 -2.04
N VAL A 115 -2.49 24.61 -2.56
CA VAL A 115 -3.48 23.76 -1.88
C VAL A 115 -2.91 22.36 -1.69
N GLU A 116 -2.94 21.89 -0.45
CA GLU A 116 -2.64 20.52 -0.06
C GLU A 116 -3.95 19.84 0.38
N VAL A 117 -4.28 18.69 -0.22
CA VAL A 117 -5.54 17.99 0.04
C VAL A 117 -5.31 16.89 1.06
N LYS A 118 -6.02 16.94 2.18
CA LYS A 118 -6.00 15.87 3.19
C LYS A 118 -7.36 15.21 3.30
N GLN A 119 -7.39 13.88 3.25
CA GLN A 119 -8.57 13.11 3.62
C GLN A 119 -8.69 13.02 5.15
N GLY A 120 -9.77 13.56 5.72
CA GLY A 120 -10.07 13.48 7.15
C GLY A 120 -9.10 14.30 8.02
N LYS A 121 -8.57 13.70 9.11
CA LYS A 121 -7.69 14.36 10.09
C LYS A 121 -6.20 14.28 9.74
N GLY A 122 -5.87 14.23 8.45
CA GLY A 122 -4.48 14.13 7.98
C GLY A 122 -3.64 15.33 8.43
N LYS A 123 -2.45 15.06 8.98
CA LYS A 123 -1.48 16.10 9.34
C LYS A 123 -0.58 16.40 8.15
N LEU A 124 -0.07 17.64 8.09
CA LEU A 124 0.95 18.00 7.10
C LEU A 124 2.22 17.19 7.32
N THR A 125 2.85 16.74 6.23
CA THR A 125 4.19 16.18 6.27
C THR A 125 5.22 17.26 6.57
N ARG A 126 6.46 16.85 6.87
CA ARG A 126 7.57 17.81 7.07
C ARG A 126 7.81 18.67 5.83
N GLY A 127 7.69 18.09 4.63
CA GLY A 127 7.85 18.79 3.35
C GLY A 127 6.76 19.84 3.14
N GLU A 128 5.49 19.44 3.25
CA GLU A 128 4.34 20.34 3.16
C GLU A 128 4.42 21.49 4.19
N SER A 129 4.82 21.17 5.44
CA SER A 129 4.98 22.17 6.50
C SER A 129 6.09 23.19 6.19
N LEU A 130 7.14 22.78 5.47
CA LEU A 130 8.19 23.70 5.03
C LEU A 130 7.68 24.65 3.95
N VAL A 131 6.92 24.15 2.98
CA VAL A 131 6.33 24.96 1.92
C VAL A 131 5.31 25.95 2.48
N ARG A 132 4.41 25.48 3.36
CA ARG A 132 3.45 26.34 4.08
C ARG A 132 4.16 27.52 4.77
N ARG A 133 5.23 27.25 5.53
CA ARG A 133 6.02 28.31 6.19
C ARG A 133 6.79 29.21 5.22
N ALA A 134 7.09 28.75 4.01
CA ALA A 134 7.67 29.61 2.98
C ALA A 134 6.63 30.60 2.46
N VAL A 135 5.41 30.13 2.19
CA VAL A 135 4.28 30.94 1.72
C VAL A 135 3.83 31.94 2.79
N GLU A 136 3.58 31.48 4.02
CA GLU A 136 3.21 32.34 5.15
C GLU A 136 4.30 33.38 5.47
N GLY A 137 5.57 33.05 5.19
CA GLY A 137 6.69 33.97 5.34
C GLY A 137 6.94 34.87 4.13
N GLY A 138 6.05 34.89 3.12
CA GLY A 138 6.18 35.72 1.92
C GLY A 138 7.35 35.35 1.00
N ARG A 139 7.95 34.16 1.16
CA ARG A 139 9.10 33.69 0.36
C ARG A 139 8.63 33.06 -0.96
N VAL A 140 7.82 33.81 -1.71
CA VAL A 140 7.28 33.44 -3.01
C VAL A 140 7.64 34.56 -3.99
N SER A 141 8.24 34.22 -5.12
CA SER A 141 8.71 35.20 -6.11
C SER A 141 8.45 34.73 -7.54
N TRP A 142 8.09 35.65 -8.42
CA TRP A 142 7.96 35.40 -9.85
C TRP A 142 9.31 35.57 -10.56
N LYS A 143 9.65 34.63 -11.46
CA LYS A 143 10.83 34.76 -12.33
C LYS A 143 10.54 34.18 -13.70
N THR A 144 10.78 34.97 -14.74
CA THR A 144 10.75 34.51 -16.14
C THR A 144 12.16 34.10 -16.56
N VAL A 145 12.31 32.87 -17.05
CA VAL A 145 13.58 32.34 -17.56
C VAL A 145 13.37 31.96 -19.02
N THR A 146 14.18 32.53 -19.91
CA THR A 146 14.19 32.19 -21.34
C THR A 146 15.31 31.19 -21.58
N ILE A 147 14.97 30.02 -22.12
CA ILE A 147 15.95 29.00 -22.52
C ILE A 147 16.23 29.21 -24.02
N GLN A 148 17.49 29.44 -24.38
CA GLN A 148 17.93 29.45 -25.77
C GLN A 148 18.12 27.99 -26.21
N ASN A 149 17.47 27.55 -27.28
CA ASN A 149 17.77 26.27 -27.91
C ASN A 149 18.95 26.47 -28.88
N GLU A 150 20.04 25.72 -28.71
CA GLU A 150 21.23 25.81 -29.57
C GLU A 150 21.06 25.16 -30.96
N ASP A 151 19.85 24.73 -31.34
CA ASP A 151 19.61 24.01 -32.61
C ASP A 151 18.94 24.86 -33.71
N ALA A 152 18.96 26.18 -33.61
CA ALA A 152 18.68 27.03 -34.77
C ALA A 152 19.96 27.13 -35.63
N GLY A 153 20.21 26.11 -36.45
CA GLY A 153 21.18 26.20 -37.55
C GLY A 153 20.84 27.36 -38.48
N PRO A 154 21.84 27.97 -39.14
CA PRO A 154 21.64 29.19 -39.93
C PRO A 154 20.75 28.90 -41.14
N ASP A 155 19.63 29.63 -41.19
CA ASP A 155 18.68 29.92 -42.29
C ASP A 155 18.57 28.95 -43.49
#